data_AF-A0A524NPE6-F1
#
_entry.id   AF-A0A524NPE6-F1
#
_cell.length_a   1.000
_cell.length_b   1.000
_cell.length_c   1.000
_cell.angle_alpha   90.00
_cell.angle_beta   90.00
_cell.angle_gamma   90.00
#
_symmetry.space_group_name_H-M   'P 1'
#
loop_
_entity.id
_entity.type
_entity.pdbx_description
1 polymer ?
#
loop_
_entity_poly.entity_id
_entity_poly.type
_entity_poly.pdbx_seq_one_letter_code
_entity_poly.pdbx_strand_id
1 'polypeptide(L)' 'MAGTKHKRRDKFNILTAIIEIVIEGTLKTQIMYKANLSFTQLNEYLPSMLDAKLLTQTIYDGRE' A
#
# COMPACT_ATOMS: atom_id res chain seq x y z
N MET A 1 0.03 -7.82 33.57
CA MET A 1 -0.44 -7.69 32.18
C MET A 1 0.51 -6.78 31.45
N ALA A 2 1.35 -7.30 30.55
CA ALA A 2 2.29 -6.48 29.79
C ALA A 2 1.52 -5.69 28.74
N GLY A 3 1.36 -4.39 28.95
CA GLY A 3 0.80 -3.50 27.92
C GLY A 3 1.68 -3.58 26.68
N THR A 4 1.13 -4.09 25.58
CA THR A 4 1.78 -4.04 24.28
C THR A 4 2.03 -2.58 23.93
N LYS A 5 3.29 -2.12 24.06
CA LYS A 5 3.72 -0.82 23.51
C LYS A 5 3.22 -0.76 22.07
N HIS A 6 2.42 0.25 21.73
CA HIS A 6 2.09 0.54 20.34
C HIS A 6 3.40 0.78 19.58
N LYS A 7 3.90 -0.26 18.92
CA LYS A 7 5.10 -0.16 18.10
C LYS A 7 4.70 0.66 16.89
N ARG A 8 5.30 1.83 16.73
CA ARG A 8 5.16 2.64 15.52
C ARG A 8 5.44 1.74 14.33
N ARG A 9 4.50 1.67 13.39
CA ARG A 9 4.62 0.83 12.20
C ARG A 9 5.89 1.24 11.43
N ASP A 10 6.73 0.26 11.14
CA ASP A 10 7.93 0.49 10.35
C ASP A 10 7.65 0.35 8.85
N LYS A 11 8.64 0.72 8.02
CA LYS A 11 8.50 0.71 6.55
C LYS A 11 8.23 -0.69 6.01
N PHE A 12 8.78 -1.74 6.63
CA PHE A 12 8.60 -3.12 6.18
C PHE A 12 7.15 -3.59 6.44
N ASN A 13 6.59 -3.24 7.60
CA ASN A 13 5.17 -3.48 7.88
C ASN A 13 4.25 -2.69 6.92
N ILE A 14 4.66 -1.51 6.46
CA ILE A 14 3.93 -0.76 5.44
C ILE A 14 3.95 -1.50 4.10
N LEU A 15 5.14 -1.84 3.63
CA LEU A 15 5.36 -2.54 2.36
C LEU A 15 4.56 -3.84 2.28
N THR A 16 4.67 -4.68 3.32
CA THR A 16 4.02 -6.00 3.36
C THR A 16 2.51 -5.88 3.25
N ALA A 17 1.88 -4.95 3.98
CA ALA A 17 0.43 -4.79 3.88
C ALA A 17 -0.02 -4.27 2.51
N ILE A 18 0.76 -3.37 1.88
CA ILE A 18 0.44 -2.91 0.52
C ILE A 18 0.44 -4.12 -0.43
N ILE A 19 1.47 -4.99 -0.34
CA ILE A 19 1.55 -6.21 -1.15
C ILE A 19 0.35 -7.11 -0.89
N GLU A 20 -0.02 -7.37 0.37
CA GLU A 20 -1.18 -8.20 0.72
C GLU A 20 -2.49 -7.65 0.13
N ILE A 21 -2.66 -6.33 0.12
CA ILE A 21 -3.88 -5.67 -0.38
C ILE A 21 -3.98 -5.70 -1.91
N VAL A 22 -2.85 -5.70 -2.62
CA VAL A 22 -2.82 -5.58 -4.09
C VAL A 22 -2.71 -6.90 -4.85
N ILE A 23 -2.62 -8.04 -4.16
CA ILE A 23 -2.50 -9.38 -4.78
C ILE A 23 -3.59 -9.63 -5.85
N GLU A 24 -4.83 -9.21 -5.59
CA GLU A 24 -5.95 -9.39 -6.52
C GLU A 24 -6.16 -8.19 -7.47
N GLY A 25 -5.26 -7.20 -7.42
CA GLY A 25 -5.46 -5.89 -8.01
C GLY A 25 -6.46 -5.07 -7.18
N THR A 26 -6.19 -3.78 -7.02
CA THR A 26 -7.11 -2.89 -6.31
C THR A 26 -6.89 -1.44 -6.71
N LEU A 27 -7.89 -0.60 -6.42
CA LEU A 27 -7.78 0.84 -6.60
C LEU A 27 -6.81 1.47 -5.59
N LYS A 28 -6.12 2.53 -6.02
CA LYS A 28 -5.20 3.30 -5.19
C LYS A 28 -5.83 3.79 -3.88
N THR A 29 -7.10 4.20 -3.92
CA THR A 29 -7.86 4.61 -2.72
C THR A 29 -8.08 3.47 -1.74
N GLN A 30 -8.32 2.25 -2.21
CA GLN A 30 -8.48 1.07 -1.36
C GLN A 30 -7.18 0.70 -0.66
N ILE A 31 -6.03 0.85 -1.34
CA ILE A 31 -4.71 0.68 -0.71
C ILE A 31 -4.56 1.65 0.46
N MET A 32 -4.90 2.92 0.26
CA MET A 32 -4.80 3.96 1.29
C MET A 32 -5.58 3.60 2.56
N TYR A 33 -6.86 3.26 2.40
CA TYR A 33 -7.74 2.97 3.52
C TYR A 33 -7.37 1.66 4.22
N LYS A 34 -7.14 0.58 3.45
CA LYS A 34 -6.83 -0.73 4.03
C LYS A 34 -5.44 -0.79 4.64
N ALA A 35 -4.46 -0.11 4.06
CA ALA A 35 -3.11 -0.03 4.62
C ALA A 35 -2.97 1.09 5.67
N ASN A 36 -4.02 1.85 6.01
CA ASN A 36 -3.95 2.99 6.93
C ASN A 36 -2.80 3.96 6.59
N LEU A 37 -2.73 4.37 5.31
CA LEU A 37 -1.76 5.33 4.82
C LEU A 37 -2.41 6.70 4.66
N SER A 38 -1.65 7.76 4.92
CA SER A 38 -2.04 9.09 4.43
C SER A 38 -1.87 9.18 2.91
N PHE A 39 -2.53 10.16 2.29
CA PHE A 39 -2.35 10.46 0.87
C PHE A 39 -0.87 10.70 0.52
N THR A 40 -0.14 11.43 1.36
CA THR A 40 1.31 11.67 1.20
C THR A 40 2.09 10.37 1.22
N GLN A 41 1.88 9.52 2.22
CA GLN A 41 2.57 8.23 2.33
C GLN A 41 2.29 7.34 1.11
N LEU A 42 1.03 7.26 0.68
CA LEU A 42 0.67 6.47 -0.49
C LEU A 42 1.43 6.92 -1.75
N ASN A 43 1.58 8.23 -1.95
CA ASN A 43 2.31 8.80 -3.08
C ASN A 43 3.83 8.66 -2.96
N GLU A 44 4.37 8.41 -1.78
CA GLU A 44 5.80 8.07 -1.60
C GLU A 44 6.05 6.57 -1.86
N TYR A 45 5.19 5.70 -1.33
CA TYR A 45 5.38 4.26 -1.40
C TYR A 45 5.09 3.68 -2.78
N LEU A 46 3.96 4.04 -3.41
CA LEU A 46 3.56 3.39 -4.66
C LEU A 46 4.55 3.60 -5.81
N PRO A 47 5.05 4.81 -6.10
CA PRO A 47 6.06 4.99 -7.16
C PRO A 47 7.34 4.19 -6.87
N SER A 48 7.84 4.24 -5.64
CA SER A 48 9.03 3.49 -5.22
C SER A 48 8.87 1.98 -5.42
N MET A 49 7.68 1.44 -5.15
CA MET A 49 7.39 0.01 -5.33
C MET A 49 7.18 -0.37 -6.80
N LEU A 50 6.64 0.53 -7.63
CA LEU A 50 6.54 0.35 -9.08
C LEU A 50 7.94 0.38 -9.73
N ASP A 51 8.80 1.30 -9.31
CA ASP A 51 10.18 1.43 -9.78
C ASP A 51 11.00 0.17 -9.42
N ALA A 52 10.81 -0.34 -8.20
CA ALA A 52 11.40 -1.59 -7.73
C ALA A 52 10.77 -2.85 -8.35
N LYS A 53 9.80 -2.73 -9.25
CA LYS A 53 9.06 -3.85 -9.88
C LYS A 53 8.36 -4.78 -8.89
N LEU A 54 8.02 -4.27 -7.70
CA LEU A 54 7.24 -5.01 -6.70
C LEU A 54 5.74 -4.94 -6.99
N LEU A 55 5.30 -3.92 -7.72
CA LEU A 55 3.91 -3.72 -8.12
C LEU A 55 3.83 -3.50 -9.63
N THR A 56 2.65 -3.74 -10.18
CA THR A 56 2.25 -3.33 -11.53
C THR A 56 0.99 -2.47 -11.44
N GLN A 57 0.89 -1.47 -12.30
CA GLN A 57 -0.30 -0.63 -12.41
C GLN A 57 -1.01 -0.94 -13.73
N THR A 58 -2.32 -1.20 -13.66
CA THR A 58 -3.20 -1.32 -14.82
C THR A 58 -4.06 -0.06 -14.93
N ILE A 59 -4.13 0.52 -16.12
CA ILE A 59 -5.02 1.64 -16.42
C ILE A 59 -6.29 1.05 -17.01
N TYR A 60 -7.42 1.22 -16.33
CA TYR A 60 -8.73 0.84 -16.84
C TYR A 60 -9.41 2.07 -17.42
N ASP A 61 -9.43 2.18 -18.75
CA ASP A 61 -9.88 3.38 -19.46
C ASP A 61 -11.40 3.39 -19.74
N GLY A 62 -12.16 2.48 -19.12
CA GLY A 62 -13.62 2.45 -19.13
C GLY A 62 -14.29 2.25 -20.50
N ARG A 63 -13.53 1.93 -21.55
CA ARG A 63 -14.06 1.56 -22.86
C ARG A 63 -13.98 0.05 -23.02
N GLU A 64 -15.14 -0.60 -22.89
CA GLU A 64 -15.41 -1.86 -23.59
C GLU A 64 -15.80 -1.56 -25.05
#